data_AF-A0A0N4TCD8-F1
#
_entry.id   AF-A0A0N4TCD8-F1
#
_cell.length_a   1.000
_cell.length_b   1.000
_cell.length_c   1.000
_cell.angle_alpha   90.00
_cell.angle_beta   90.00
_cell.angle_gamma   90.00
#
_symmetry.space_group_name_H-M   'P 1'
#
loop_
_entity.id
_entity.type
_entity.pdbx_description
1 polymer ?
#
loop_
_entity_poly.entity_id
_entity_poly.type
_entity_poly.pdbx_seq_one_letter_code
_entity_poly.pdbx_strand_id
1 'polypeptide(L)'
;MGKKRIIALIDMDCFYVQVEQRLQPHLYGKPVAVVQHSSGNNRGGGLLAISYEARPFGIKRGMFPEQAKTLCSELTLCYVPVGEHVDKADITRYRDASAEVFKVLHEFNSRIIVERASVDEAYLDLTALVEHIYETTDPSIKVFLFYFNSIAIYLFLHLLFIIRINLE
;
A
#
# COMPACT_ATOMS: atom_id res chain seq x y z
N MET A 1 -20.33 -8.89 29.53
CA MET A 1 -20.28 -7.75 28.59
C MET A 1 -18.92 -7.82 27.91
N GLY A 2 -18.85 -7.93 26.58
CA GLY A 2 -17.58 -8.12 25.86
C GLY A 2 -16.66 -6.91 26.00
N LYS A 3 -15.35 -7.14 26.16
CA LYS A 3 -14.34 -6.07 26.24
C LYS A 3 -14.35 -5.29 24.92
N LYS A 4 -14.42 -3.96 24.98
CA LYS A 4 -14.39 -3.11 23.77
C LYS A 4 -13.03 -3.25 23.09
N ARG A 5 -13.02 -3.42 21.76
CA ARG A 5 -11.80 -3.51 20.96
C ARG A 5 -11.60 -2.24 20.13
N ILE A 6 -10.35 -1.88 19.91
CA ILE A 6 -9.95 -0.78 19.03
C ILE A 6 -9.17 -1.39 17.88
N ILE A 7 -9.82 -1.45 16.72
CA ILE A 7 -9.27 -2.09 15.51
C ILE A 7 -9.03 -1.02 14.46
N ALA A 8 -7.84 -1.02 13.87
CA ALA A 8 -7.53 -0.25 12.67
C ALA A 8 -7.34 -1.18 11.47
N LEU A 9 -7.59 -0.65 10.28
CA LEU A 9 -7.22 -1.28 9.01
C LEU A 9 -6.23 -0.36 8.33
N ILE A 10 -5.10 -0.91 7.91
CA ILE A 10 -4.12 -0.24 7.06
C ILE A 10 -4.22 -0.87 5.68
N ASP A 11 -4.19 -0.03 4.65
CA ASP A 11 -4.19 -0.37 3.23
C ASP A 11 -3.15 0.54 2.54
N MET A 12 -2.29 -0.02 1.70
CA MET A 12 -1.26 0.74 1.01
C MET A 12 -1.80 1.38 -0.27
N ASP A 13 -1.64 2.69 -0.35
CA ASP A 13 -1.99 3.50 -1.51
C ASP A 13 -1.43 2.92 -2.81
N CYS A 14 -2.30 2.59 -3.77
CA CYS A 14 -1.93 2.11 -5.11
C CYS A 14 -0.72 1.14 -5.13
N PHE A 15 -0.66 0.19 -4.18
CA PHE A 15 0.53 -0.56 -3.77
C PHE A 15 1.48 -0.98 -4.92
N TYR A 16 0.96 -1.67 -5.94
CA TYR A 16 1.79 -2.15 -7.05
C TYR A 16 2.45 -1.01 -7.83
N VAL A 17 1.78 0.13 -7.98
CA VAL A 17 2.36 1.32 -8.62
C VAL A 17 3.48 1.88 -7.76
N GLN A 18 3.29 1.99 -6.44
CA GLN A 18 4.35 2.50 -5.58
C GLN A 18 5.59 1.59 -5.54
N VAL A 19 5.40 0.26 -5.66
CA VAL A 19 6.52 -0.68 -5.83
C VAL A 19 7.29 -0.42 -7.12
N GLU A 20 6.60 -0.19 -8.25
CA GLU A 20 7.27 0.13 -9.51
C GLU A 20 7.93 1.52 -9.48
N GLN A 21 7.30 2.52 -8.86
CA GLN A 21 7.90 3.84 -8.70
C GLN A 21 9.16 3.79 -7.84
N ARG A 22 9.23 2.91 -6.83
CA ARG A 22 10.46 2.65 -6.05
C ARG A 22 11.59 2.12 -6.90
N LEU A 23 11.30 1.23 -7.85
CA LEU A 23 12.29 0.71 -8.79
C LEU A 23 12.65 1.70 -9.90
N GLN A 24 11.77 2.67 -10.17
CA GLN A 24 11.90 3.63 -11.26
C GLN A 24 11.57 5.05 -10.76
N PRO A 25 12.47 5.72 -9.99
CA PRO A 25 12.16 6.98 -9.31
C PRO A 25 11.69 8.13 -10.23
N HIS A 26 12.06 8.09 -11.51
CA HIS A 26 11.57 9.05 -12.50
C HIS A 26 10.05 8.97 -12.77
N LEU A 27 9.35 7.98 -12.20
CA LEU A 27 7.90 7.79 -12.27
C LEU A 27 7.13 8.42 -11.10
N TYR A 28 7.81 8.99 -10.10
CA TYR A 28 7.14 9.74 -9.03
C TYR A 28 6.41 10.96 -9.58
N GLY A 29 5.19 11.19 -9.06
CA GLY A 29 4.35 12.33 -9.48
C GLY A 29 3.82 12.24 -10.91
N LYS A 30 3.87 11.06 -11.54
CA LYS A 30 3.44 10.86 -12.94
C LYS A 30 2.27 9.87 -13.04
N PRO A 31 1.42 9.99 -14.07
CA PRO A 31 0.38 9.00 -14.34
C PRO A 31 1.03 7.66 -14.71
N VAL A 32 0.92 6.69 -13.81
CA VAL A 32 1.43 5.32 -13.93
C VAL A 32 0.31 4.31 -13.67
N ALA A 33 0.34 3.19 -14.39
CA ALA A 33 -0.47 2.01 -14.10
C ALA A 33 0.34 0.72 -14.24
N VAL A 34 0.00 -0.28 -13.43
CA VAL A 34 0.58 -1.62 -13.51
C VAL A 34 -0.36 -2.56 -14.26
N VAL A 35 0.16 -3.37 -15.17
CA VAL A 35 -0.59 -4.29 -16.03
C VAL A 35 -0.23 -5.74 -15.69
N GLN A 36 -1.23 -6.60 -15.48
CA GLN A 36 -0.99 -8.05 -15.44
C GLN A 36 -1.02 -8.60 -16.85
N HIS A 37 -0.01 -9.37 -17.25
CA HIS A 37 -0.15 -10.15 -18.48
C HIS A 37 -1.30 -11.15 -18.37
N SER A 38 -2.03 -11.33 -19.46
CA SER A 38 -3.01 -12.41 -19.61
C SER A 38 -2.72 -13.17 -20.90
N SER A 39 -2.31 -14.43 -20.79
CA SER A 39 -2.08 -15.33 -21.92
C SER A 39 -3.39 -15.75 -22.62
N GLY A 40 -4.55 -15.51 -21.99
CA GLY A 40 -5.87 -15.90 -22.50
C GLY A 40 -6.62 -14.82 -23.30
N ASN A 41 -6.11 -13.58 -23.39
CA ASN A 41 -6.71 -12.55 -24.23
C ASN A 41 -5.64 -11.84 -25.06
N ASN A 42 -5.93 -11.64 -26.36
CA ASN A 42 -5.04 -10.92 -27.30
C ASN A 42 -4.91 -9.41 -26.99
N ARG A 43 -5.24 -8.97 -25.77
CA ARG A 43 -5.33 -7.55 -25.37
C ARG A 43 -4.29 -7.13 -24.33
N GLY A 44 -3.33 -8.00 -24.04
CA GLY A 44 -2.20 -7.70 -23.14
C GLY A 44 -2.54 -7.67 -21.65
N GLY A 45 -3.75 -8.10 -21.27
CA GLY A 45 -4.25 -8.10 -19.90
C GLY A 45 -4.71 -6.74 -19.37
N GLY A 46 -5.36 -6.73 -18.20
CA GLY A 46 -6.01 -5.55 -17.63
C GLY A 46 -5.12 -4.79 -16.62
N LEU A 47 -5.42 -3.51 -16.40
CA LEU A 47 -4.76 -2.71 -15.37
C LEU A 47 -5.05 -3.29 -13.98
N LEU A 48 -4.01 -3.52 -13.18
CA LEU A 48 -4.07 -4.00 -11.80
C LEU A 48 -4.15 -2.88 -10.77
N ALA A 49 -3.29 -1.87 -10.92
CA ALA A 49 -3.13 -0.77 -9.99
C ALA A 49 -2.85 0.53 -10.75
N ILE A 50 -3.31 1.65 -10.21
CA ILE A 50 -3.34 2.95 -10.89
C ILE A 50 -2.92 4.03 -9.89
N SER A 51 -1.93 4.81 -10.29
CA SER A 51 -1.43 6.01 -9.57
C SER A 51 -2.57 7.01 -9.33
N TYR A 52 -2.44 7.83 -8.30
CA TYR A 52 -3.42 8.89 -8.05
C TYR A 52 -3.45 9.91 -9.19
N GLU A 53 -2.30 10.18 -9.80
CA GLU A 53 -2.10 11.08 -10.94
C GLU A 53 -2.85 10.62 -12.19
N ALA A 54 -3.05 9.31 -12.37
CA ALA A 54 -3.79 8.76 -13.50
C ALA A 54 -5.33 8.73 -13.27
N ARG A 55 -5.81 8.77 -12.01
CA ARG A 55 -7.25 8.65 -11.70
C ARG A 55 -8.11 9.80 -12.25
N PRO A 56 -7.68 11.08 -12.24
CA PRO A 56 -8.44 12.19 -12.82
C PRO A 56 -8.76 12.02 -14.31
N PHE A 57 -7.94 11.28 -15.06
CA PHE A 57 -8.19 10.95 -16.47
C PHE A 57 -9.31 9.91 -16.66
N GLY A 58 -9.91 9.41 -15.58
CA GLY A 58 -10.98 8.42 -15.61
C GLY A 58 -10.49 6.98 -15.77
N ILE A 59 -9.18 6.74 -15.65
CA ILE A 59 -8.57 5.40 -15.74
C ILE A 59 -8.98 4.56 -14.52
N LYS A 60 -9.42 3.31 -14.76
CA LYS A 60 -9.94 2.39 -13.73
C LYS A 60 -9.30 1.01 -13.84
N ARG A 61 -9.27 0.31 -12.70
CA ARG A 61 -8.78 -1.08 -12.61
C ARG A 61 -9.57 -1.96 -13.58
N GLY A 62 -8.89 -2.87 -14.24
CA GLY A 62 -9.47 -3.78 -15.24
C GLY A 62 -9.61 -3.18 -16.65
N MET A 63 -9.37 -1.87 -16.86
CA MET A 63 -9.27 -1.32 -18.22
C MET A 63 -8.14 -1.99 -19.00
N PHE A 64 -8.28 -2.07 -20.32
CA PHE A 64 -7.17 -2.49 -21.17
C PHE A 64 -6.17 -1.34 -21.39
N PRO A 65 -4.86 -1.64 -21.55
CA PRO A 65 -3.82 -0.65 -21.83
C PRO A 65 -4.17 0.35 -22.92
N GLU A 66 -4.71 -0.11 -24.05
CA GLU A 66 -5.10 0.72 -25.19
C GLU A 66 -6.19 1.74 -24.83
N GLN A 67 -7.19 1.31 -24.05
CA GLN A 67 -8.28 2.18 -23.59
C GLN A 67 -7.73 3.24 -22.63
N ALA A 68 -6.87 2.84 -21.70
CA ALA A 68 -6.26 3.76 -20.74
C ALA A 68 -5.33 4.78 -21.43
N LYS A 69 -4.57 4.36 -22.45
CA LYS A 69 -3.72 5.23 -23.27
C LYS A 69 -4.51 6.24 -24.11
N THR A 70 -5.74 5.89 -24.52
CA THR A 70 -6.65 6.85 -25.17
C THR A 70 -7.10 7.95 -24.22
N LEU A 71 -7.29 7.64 -22.93
CA LEU A 71 -7.68 8.60 -21.90
C LEU A 71 -6.51 9.47 -21.42
N CYS A 72 -5.29 8.93 -21.42
CA CYS A 72 -4.07 9.62 -21.02
C CYS A 72 -2.89 9.14 -21.87
N SER A 73 -2.49 9.93 -22.86
CA SER A 73 -1.38 9.59 -23.76
C SER A 73 -0.05 9.46 -23.01
N GLU A 74 0.15 10.26 -21.97
CA GLU A 74 1.33 10.29 -21.09
C GLU A 74 1.39 9.15 -20.07
N LEU A 75 0.33 8.32 -19.96
CA LEU A 75 0.27 7.22 -18.99
C LEU A 75 1.44 6.25 -19.15
N THR A 76 2.26 6.08 -18.12
CA THR A 76 3.30 5.05 -18.13
C THR A 76 2.72 3.70 -17.71
N LEU A 77 3.04 2.64 -18.45
CA LEU A 77 2.58 1.28 -18.18
C LEU A 77 3.75 0.42 -17.70
N CYS A 78 3.65 -0.10 -16.49
CA CYS A 78 4.60 -1.08 -15.95
C CYS A 78 3.97 -2.47 -16.05
N TYR A 79 4.63 -3.40 -16.72
CA TYR A 79 4.12 -4.75 -16.90
C TYR A 79 4.69 -5.67 -15.82
N VAL A 80 3.81 -6.38 -15.12
CA VAL A 80 4.24 -7.44 -14.18
C VAL A 80 5.02 -8.47 -14.99
N PRO A 81 6.26 -8.84 -14.62
CA PRO A 81 7.04 -9.80 -15.39
C PRO A 81 6.32 -11.16 -15.53
N VAL A 82 6.58 -11.86 -16.63
CA VAL A 82 6.14 -13.26 -16.78
C VAL A 82 7.11 -14.15 -16.00
N GLY A 83 6.58 -15.05 -15.18
CA GLY A 83 7.38 -16.00 -14.41
C GLY A 83 7.91 -17.16 -15.26
N GLU A 84 8.67 -18.04 -14.62
CA GLU A 84 9.29 -19.23 -15.24
C GLU A 84 8.26 -20.16 -15.92
N HIS A 85 7.03 -20.17 -15.42
CA HIS A 85 5.90 -20.77 -16.11
C HIS A 85 5.15 -19.70 -16.91
N VAL A 86 5.07 -19.90 -18.23
CA VAL A 86 4.48 -18.98 -19.24
C VAL A 86 3.07 -18.47 -18.85
N ASP A 87 2.35 -19.19 -18.00
CA ASP A 87 0.99 -18.87 -17.56
C ASP A 87 0.89 -18.15 -16.21
N LYS A 88 2.01 -17.79 -15.56
CA LYS A 88 1.99 -17.16 -14.23
C LYS A 88 2.76 -15.84 -14.22
N ALA A 89 2.12 -14.80 -13.71
CA ALA A 89 2.76 -13.53 -13.40
C ALA A 89 3.79 -13.72 -12.28
N ASP A 90 5.00 -13.21 -12.46
CA ASP A 90 6.00 -13.11 -11.40
C ASP A 90 5.69 -11.90 -10.52
N ILE A 91 5.13 -12.20 -9.35
CA ILE A 91 4.76 -11.19 -8.35
C ILE A 91 5.75 -11.11 -7.18
N THR A 92 6.95 -11.67 -7.33
CA THR A 92 7.95 -11.78 -6.25
C THR A 92 8.28 -10.41 -5.67
N ARG A 93 8.58 -9.41 -6.50
CA ARG A 93 8.88 -8.03 -6.04
C ARG A 93 7.76 -7.41 -5.18
N TYR A 94 6.49 -7.69 -5.49
CA TYR A 94 5.37 -7.14 -4.72
C TYR A 94 5.18 -7.90 -3.41
N ARG A 95 5.47 -9.20 -3.40
CA ARG A 95 5.49 -10.02 -2.18
C ARG A 95 6.61 -9.60 -1.24
N ASP A 96 7.79 -9.31 -1.78
CA ASP A 96 8.94 -8.86 -0.99
C ASP A 96 8.67 -7.48 -0.37
N ALA A 97 8.17 -6.53 -1.18
CA ALA A 97 7.77 -5.22 -0.68
C ALA A 97 6.68 -5.30 0.39
N SER A 98 5.72 -6.23 0.24
CA SER A 98 4.71 -6.50 1.26
C SER A 98 5.35 -7.00 2.55
N ALA A 99 6.25 -7.99 2.46
CA ALA A 99 6.95 -8.53 3.63
C ALA A 99 7.76 -7.47 4.38
N GLU A 100 8.38 -6.51 3.68
CA GLU A 100 9.06 -5.37 4.30
C GLU A 100 8.10 -4.52 5.15
N VAL A 101 6.89 -4.22 4.64
CA VAL A 101 5.88 -3.43 5.36
C VAL A 101 5.35 -4.19 6.57
N PHE A 102 5.01 -5.48 6.40
CA PHE A 102 4.53 -6.30 7.51
C PHE A 102 5.58 -6.48 8.61
N LYS A 103 6.87 -6.58 8.25
CA LYS A 103 7.96 -6.61 9.22
C LYS A 103 7.95 -5.35 10.09
N VAL A 104 7.82 -4.17 9.48
CA VAL A 104 7.72 -2.90 10.21
C VAL A 104 6.49 -2.87 11.12
N LEU A 105 5.33 -3.32 10.64
CA LEU A 105 4.11 -3.38 11.46
C LEU A 105 4.29 -4.28 12.69
N HIS A 106 4.93 -5.45 12.52
CA HIS A 106 5.21 -6.37 13.64
C HIS A 106 6.24 -5.83 14.63
N GLU A 107 7.23 -5.07 14.17
CA GLU A 107 8.30 -4.50 15.00
C GLU A 107 7.91 -3.18 15.68
N PHE A 108 6.86 -2.48 15.20
CA PHE A 108 6.50 -1.14 15.66
C PHE A 108 6.18 -1.06 17.15
N ASN A 109 5.36 -1.97 17.67
CA ASN A 109 5.06 -2.05 19.10
C ASN A 109 4.52 -3.42 19.47
N SER A 110 5.10 -4.07 20.48
CA SER A 110 4.70 -5.41 20.93
C SER A 110 3.27 -5.52 21.49
N ARG A 111 2.60 -4.39 21.75
CA ARG A 111 1.18 -4.36 22.17
C ARG A 111 0.19 -4.32 21.01
N ILE A 112 0.66 -4.17 19.78
CA ILE A 112 -0.17 -4.21 18.59
C ILE A 112 -0.17 -5.64 18.05
N ILE A 113 -1.36 -6.21 17.86
CA ILE A 113 -1.52 -7.49 17.17
C ILE A 113 -1.81 -7.19 15.71
N VAL A 114 -1.00 -7.74 14.80
CA VAL A 114 -1.11 -7.53 13.35
C VAL A 114 -1.68 -8.79 12.72
N GLU A 115 -2.75 -8.66 11.94
CA GLU A 115 -3.33 -9.72 11.11
C GLU A 115 -3.29 -9.29 9.64
N ARG A 116 -2.61 -10.09 8.81
CA ARG A 116 -2.54 -9.85 7.36
C ARG A 116 -3.87 -10.21 6.70
N ALA A 117 -4.49 -9.24 6.03
CA ALA A 117 -5.73 -9.42 5.28
C ALA A 117 -5.48 -9.67 3.78
N SER A 118 -4.49 -8.98 3.20
CA SER A 118 -4.14 -9.10 1.78
C SER A 118 -2.63 -8.93 1.53
N VAL A 119 -2.21 -8.70 0.28
CA VAL A 119 -0.82 -8.34 -0.04
C VAL A 119 -0.48 -6.95 0.50
N ASP A 120 -1.44 -6.06 0.59
CA ASP A 120 -1.28 -4.67 0.98
C ASP A 120 -2.11 -4.19 2.17
N GLU A 121 -2.91 -5.08 2.74
CA GLU A 121 -3.84 -4.75 3.83
C GLU A 121 -3.57 -5.54 5.11
N ALA A 122 -3.66 -4.87 6.26
CA ALA A 122 -3.50 -5.45 7.59
C ALA A 122 -4.51 -4.88 8.59
N TYR A 123 -5.15 -5.76 9.36
CA TYR A 123 -5.86 -5.38 10.57
C TYR A 123 -4.89 -5.25 11.75
N LEU A 124 -5.04 -4.19 12.54
CA LEU A 124 -4.29 -3.95 13.76
C LEU A 124 -5.24 -3.94 14.96
N ASP A 125 -5.03 -4.84 15.92
CA ASP A 125 -5.63 -4.71 17.26
C ASP A 125 -4.77 -3.78 18.11
N LEU A 126 -5.27 -2.58 18.34
CA LEU A 126 -4.61 -1.51 19.11
C LEU A 126 -5.09 -1.48 20.56
N THR A 127 -5.96 -2.40 20.99
CA THR A 127 -6.65 -2.33 22.28
C THR A 127 -5.66 -2.22 23.44
N ALA A 128 -4.64 -3.08 23.49
CA ALA A 128 -3.65 -3.08 24.56
C ALA A 128 -2.74 -1.84 24.53
N LEU A 129 -2.40 -1.33 23.34
CA LEU A 129 -1.63 -0.10 23.20
C LEU A 129 -2.41 1.10 23.73
N VAL A 130 -3.68 1.22 23.35
CA VAL A 130 -4.52 2.33 23.78
C VAL A 130 -4.82 2.27 25.27
N GLU A 131 -5.13 1.09 25.84
CA GLU A 131 -5.27 0.90 27.28
C GLU A 131 -4.01 1.36 28.03
N HIS A 132 -2.83 0.95 27.56
CA HIS A 132 -1.56 1.37 28.15
C HIS A 132 -1.35 2.89 28.10
N ILE A 133 -1.65 3.54 26.99
CA ILE A 133 -1.57 5.00 26.86
C ILE A 133 -2.55 5.67 27.83
N TYR A 134 -3.79 5.18 27.95
CA TYR A 134 -4.79 5.72 28.87
C TYR A 134 -4.38 5.63 30.35
N GLU A 135 -3.68 4.55 30.73
CA GLU A 135 -3.20 4.30 32.10
C GLU A 135 -1.94 5.13 32.44
N THR A 136 -1.04 5.31 31.48
CA THR A 136 0.27 5.95 31.71
C THR A 136 0.31 7.45 31.45
N THR A 137 -0.67 7.99 30.72
CA THR A 137 -0.69 9.40 30.36
C THR A 137 -1.47 10.23 31.39
N ASP A 138 -0.90 11.36 31.82
CA ASP A 138 -1.58 12.35 32.65
C ASP A 138 -2.93 12.76 32.00
N PRO A 139 -4.05 12.81 32.75
CA PRO A 139 -5.36 13.24 32.24
C PRO A 139 -5.36 14.52 31.40
N SER A 140 -4.47 15.47 31.71
CA SER A 140 -4.32 16.74 31.00
C SER A 140 -3.68 16.63 29.61
N ILE A 141 -2.98 15.53 29.31
CA ILE A 141 -2.26 15.30 28.04
C ILE A 141 -2.99 14.27 27.15
N LYS A 142 -4.01 13.57 27.69
CA LYS A 142 -4.75 12.47 27.02
C LYS A 142 -5.36 12.86 25.66
N VAL A 143 -5.86 14.09 25.53
CA VAL A 143 -6.45 14.56 24.27
C VAL A 143 -5.38 14.83 23.20
N PHE A 144 -4.21 15.33 23.61
CA PHE A 144 -3.13 15.69 22.68
C PHE A 144 -2.46 14.46 22.10
N LEU A 145 -2.16 13.44 22.93
CA LEU A 145 -1.50 12.20 22.49
C LEU A 145 -2.38 11.29 21.62
N PHE A 146 -3.71 11.33 21.75
CA PHE A 146 -4.60 10.54 20.88
C PHE A 146 -4.57 11.08 19.43
N TYR A 147 -4.64 12.41 19.27
CA TYR A 147 -4.49 13.06 17.97
C TYR A 147 -3.06 12.94 17.43
N PHE A 148 -2.04 13.11 18.28
CA PHE A 148 -0.65 13.02 17.86
C PHE A 148 -0.26 11.59 17.49
N ASN A 149 -0.74 10.54 18.17
CA ASN A 149 -0.43 9.15 17.77
C ASN A 149 -1.20 8.71 16.52
N SER A 150 -2.45 9.14 16.32
CA SER A 150 -3.14 8.86 15.05
C SER A 150 -2.46 9.54 13.87
N ILE A 151 -2.05 10.80 14.03
CA ILE A 151 -1.31 11.55 13.01
C ILE A 151 0.11 11.02 12.87
N ALA A 152 0.80 10.66 13.95
CA ALA A 152 2.16 10.14 13.91
C ALA A 152 2.22 8.72 13.40
N ILE A 153 1.23 7.84 13.60
CA ILE A 153 1.18 6.54 12.92
C ILE A 153 0.95 6.75 11.44
N TYR A 154 0.04 7.64 11.06
CA TYR A 154 -0.22 7.95 9.65
C TYR A 154 1.00 8.58 8.98
N LEU A 155 1.59 9.61 9.59
CA LEU A 155 2.83 10.22 9.14
C LEU A 155 3.99 9.24 9.19
N PHE A 156 4.16 8.41 10.21
CA PHE A 156 5.30 7.51 10.30
C PHE A 156 5.19 6.34 9.32
N LEU A 157 3.99 5.84 9.03
CA LEU A 157 3.79 4.86 7.95
C LEU A 157 3.99 5.50 6.57
N HIS A 158 3.45 6.70 6.36
CA HIS A 158 3.67 7.46 5.13
C HIS A 158 5.16 7.86 4.98
N LEU A 159 5.82 8.23 6.06
CA LEU A 159 7.23 8.65 6.12
C LEU A 159 8.18 7.45 6.07
N LEU A 160 7.85 6.27 6.61
CA LEU A 160 8.65 5.05 6.39
C LEU A 160 8.54 4.57 4.96
N PHE A 161 7.35 4.66 4.37
CA PHE A 161 7.16 4.36 2.96
C PHE A 161 7.95 5.35 2.08
N ILE A 162 7.90 6.65 2.39
CA ILE A 162 8.66 7.71 1.67
C ILE A 162 10.17 7.69 1.96
N ILE A 163 10.60 7.42 3.20
CA ILE A 163 12.02 7.41 3.59
C ILE A 163 12.71 6.18 3.00
N ARG A 164 12.05 5.01 2.96
CA ARG A 164 12.61 3.82 2.31
C ARG A 164 12.57 3.91 0.78
N ILE A 165 11.77 4.82 0.24
CA ILE A 165 11.77 5.21 -1.19
C ILE A 165 12.97 6.12 -1.55
N ASN A 166 13.52 6.88 -0.60
CA ASN A 166 14.56 7.89 -0.87
C ASN A 166 15.95 7.55 -0.30
N LEU A 167 16.15 6.36 0.27
CA LEU A 167 17.42 5.95 0.90
C LEU A 167 18.18 4.82 0.19
N GLU A 168 17.83 4.52 -1.07
CA GLU A 168 18.68 3.80 -2.02
C GLU A 168 18.86 4.63 -3.29
#